data_AF-A0A4V2RQV3-F1
#
_entry.id   AF-A0A4V2RQV3-F1
#
_cell.length_a   1.000
_cell.length_b   1.000
_cell.length_c   1.000
_cell.angle_alpha   90.00
_cell.angle_beta   90.00
_cell.angle_gamma   90.00
#
_symmetry.space_group_name_H-M   'P 1'
#
loop_
_entity.id
_entity.type
_entity.pdbx_description
1 polymer ?
#
loop_
_entity_poly.entity_id
_entity_poly.type
_entity_poly.pdbx_seq_one_letter_code
_entity_poly.pdbx_strand_id
1 'polypeptide(L)'
;MQAMKETEENDDNKLGHTSQKGHSAKFFLMQSLLVLRNKYVLTIVVFLVWLTFFDRYNLVDMLNNVSTIREMEAEKDYYKARIKEDSTRIMELTTNNENLEKYAREQYLMKKPDEKIFIVKQ
;
A
#
# COMPACT_ATOMS: atom_id res chain seq x y z
N MET A 1 -12.73 63.81 -23.96
CA MET A 1 -13.64 63.54 -22.81
C MET A 1 -14.31 62.16 -22.86
N GLN A 2 -13.92 61.24 -23.76
CA GLN A 2 -14.43 59.86 -23.79
C GLN A 2 -13.44 58.82 -23.23
N ALA A 3 -12.12 59.07 -23.28
CA ALA A 3 -11.11 58.15 -22.74
C ALA A 3 -11.00 58.13 -21.20
N MET A 4 -11.65 59.06 -20.50
CA MET A 4 -11.63 59.14 -19.03
C MET A 4 -12.85 58.47 -18.37
N LYS A 5 -13.86 58.09 -19.17
CA LYS A 5 -15.11 57.49 -18.66
C LYS A 5 -15.07 55.97 -18.63
N GLU A 6 -14.21 55.35 -19.45
CA GLU A 6 -14.05 53.89 -19.50
C GLU A 6 -13.19 53.32 -18.36
N THR A 7 -12.41 54.17 -17.67
CA THR A 7 -11.52 53.74 -16.59
C THR A 7 -12.23 53.58 -15.25
N GLU A 8 -13.35 54.27 -15.03
CA GLU A 8 -14.17 54.12 -13.80
C GLU A 8 -15.08 52.89 -13.87
N GLU A 9 -15.64 52.56 -15.05
CA GLU A 9 -16.60 51.44 -15.20
C GLU A 9 -15.94 50.05 -15.06
N ASN A 10 -14.61 49.95 -15.19
CA ASN A 10 -13.87 48.69 -15.09
C ASN A 10 -13.39 48.37 -13.65
N ASP A 11 -13.31 49.35 -12.76
CA ASP A 11 -12.91 49.13 -11.36
C ASP A 11 -14.09 48.63 -10.50
N ASP A 12 -15.31 49.02 -10.86
CA ASP A 12 -16.54 48.60 -10.18
C ASP A 12 -16.86 47.11 -10.38
N ASN A 13 -16.41 46.51 -11.49
CA ASN A 13 -16.63 45.08 -11.78
C ASN A 13 -15.65 44.15 -11.03
N LYS A 14 -14.64 44.71 -10.34
CA LYS A 14 -13.62 43.91 -9.63
C LYS A 14 -13.92 43.62 -8.17
N LEU A 15 -14.98 44.22 -7.61
CA LEU A 15 -15.35 44.07 -6.19
C LEU A 15 -16.38 42.95 -5.92
N GLY A 16 -16.85 42.24 -6.95
CA GLY A 16 -17.99 41.32 -6.85
C GLY A 16 -17.71 39.86 -6.50
N HIS A 17 -16.44 39.38 -6.46
CA HIS A 17 -16.19 37.93 -6.48
C HIS A 17 -15.53 37.31 -5.25
N THR A 18 -15.33 38.05 -4.16
CA THR A 18 -14.65 37.53 -2.96
C THR A 18 -15.49 37.64 -1.68
N SER A 19 -16.76 37.24 -1.70
CA SER A 19 -17.56 37.24 -0.45
C SER A 19 -18.55 36.08 -0.31
N GLN A 20 -18.22 34.91 -0.87
CA GLN A 20 -19.05 33.71 -0.65
C GLN A 20 -18.43 32.70 0.33
N LYS A 21 -17.10 32.71 0.51
CA LYS A 21 -16.38 31.68 1.30
C LYS A 21 -16.58 31.81 2.82
N GLY A 22 -16.95 32.98 3.31
CA GLY A 22 -17.17 33.25 4.74
C GLY A 22 -18.60 33.02 5.25
N HIS A 23 -19.60 33.01 4.36
CA HIS A 23 -21.01 32.92 4.77
C HIS A 23 -21.38 31.48 5.16
N SER A 24 -20.88 30.48 4.41
CA SER A 24 -21.15 29.07 4.68
C SER A 24 -20.53 28.61 6.00
N ALA A 25 -19.27 28.94 6.27
CA ALA A 25 -18.60 28.53 7.51
C ALA A 25 -19.27 29.16 8.75
N LYS A 26 -19.61 30.46 8.69
CA LYS A 26 -20.34 31.13 9.78
C LYS A 26 -21.75 30.57 9.96
N PHE A 27 -22.43 30.20 8.88
CA PHE A 27 -23.74 29.56 8.94
C PHE A 27 -23.66 28.18 9.61
N PHE A 28 -22.70 27.34 9.23
CA PHE A 28 -22.51 26.03 9.87
C PHE A 28 -22.08 26.14 11.34
N LEU A 29 -21.22 27.12 11.69
CA LEU A 29 -20.79 27.38 13.07
C LEU A 29 -21.92 27.94 13.94
N MET A 30 -22.80 28.77 13.39
CA MET A 30 -23.93 29.35 14.12
C MET A 30 -25.06 28.34 14.34
N GLN A 31 -25.30 27.47 13.35
CA GLN A 31 -26.27 26.38 13.46
C GLN A 31 -25.79 25.29 14.42
N SER A 32 -24.50 24.96 14.42
CA SER A 32 -23.95 24.02 15.40
C SER A 32 -24.07 24.56 16.83
N LEU A 33 -23.81 25.85 17.07
CA LEU A 33 -23.92 26.48 18.40
C LEU A 33 -25.35 26.38 19.00
N LEU A 34 -26.39 26.43 18.18
CA LEU A 34 -27.79 26.27 18.61
C LEU A 34 -28.10 24.82 19.05
N VAL A 35 -27.49 23.84 18.37
CA VAL A 35 -27.66 22.41 18.63
C VAL A 35 -26.95 21.98 19.93
N LEU A 36 -25.91 22.72 20.37
CA LEU A 36 -25.18 22.48 21.62
C LEU A 36 -25.97 22.82 22.90
N ARG A 37 -27.16 23.44 22.81
CA ARG A 37 -27.94 23.81 24.01
C ARG A 37 -28.63 22.63 24.70
N ASN A 38 -28.70 21.47 24.04
CA ASN A 38 -29.31 20.26 24.60
C ASN A 38 -28.25 19.29 25.12
N LYS A 39 -28.31 18.95 26.42
CA LYS A 39 -27.34 18.06 27.09
C LYS A 39 -27.19 16.70 26.39
N TYR A 40 -28.27 16.18 25.82
CA TYR A 40 -28.29 14.91 25.11
C TYR A 40 -27.54 14.96 23.77
N VAL A 41 -27.63 16.09 23.06
CA VAL A 41 -26.95 16.24 21.77
C VAL A 41 -25.45 16.42 21.99
N LEU A 42 -25.05 17.16 23.04
CA LEU A 42 -23.65 17.28 23.41
C LEU A 42 -23.04 15.91 23.74
N THR A 43 -23.74 15.06 24.51
CA THR A 43 -23.25 13.70 24.81
C THR A 43 -23.15 12.84 23.57
N ILE A 44 -24.10 12.94 22.63
CA ILE A 44 -24.06 12.18 21.37
C ILE A 44 -22.93 12.67 20.47
N VAL A 45 -22.70 13.98 20.37
CA VAL A 45 -21.61 14.54 19.57
C VAL A 45 -20.26 14.14 20.16
N VAL A 46 -20.09 14.25 21.48
CA VAL A 46 -18.86 13.79 22.15
C VAL A 46 -18.68 12.29 21.97
N PHE A 47 -19.76 11.50 22.02
CA PHE A 47 -19.71 10.05 21.78
C PHE A 47 -19.37 9.71 20.32
N LEU A 48 -19.89 10.45 19.35
CA LEU A 48 -19.56 10.29 17.93
C LEU A 48 -18.13 10.74 17.61
N VAL A 49 -17.66 11.81 18.24
CA VAL A 49 -16.26 12.24 18.16
C VAL A 49 -15.36 11.21 18.82
N TRP A 50 -15.75 10.67 19.98
CA TRP A 50 -15.04 9.58 20.63
C TRP A 50 -14.98 8.34 19.75
N LEU A 51 -16.12 7.90 19.18
CA LEU A 51 -16.12 6.80 18.23
C LEU A 51 -15.22 7.13 17.04
N THR A 52 -15.39 8.24 16.34
CA THR A 52 -14.59 8.52 15.13
C THR A 52 -13.09 8.73 15.36
N PHE A 53 -12.67 9.38 16.46
CA PHE A 53 -11.26 9.60 16.79
C PHE A 53 -10.60 8.37 17.43
N PHE A 54 -11.33 7.62 18.26
CA PHE A 54 -10.79 6.45 18.97
C PHE A 54 -10.94 5.15 18.15
N ASP A 55 -11.93 5.06 17.26
CA ASP A 55 -12.18 3.95 16.31
C ASP A 55 -11.34 4.04 15.03
N ARG A 56 -10.20 4.75 15.04
CA ARG A 56 -9.12 4.72 14.00
C ARG A 56 -9.55 3.99 12.72
N TYR A 57 -10.45 4.59 11.94
CA TYR A 57 -11.10 3.90 10.85
C TYR A 57 -10.05 3.70 9.78
N ASN A 58 -9.71 2.42 9.61
CA ASN A 58 -8.45 1.94 9.08
C ASN A 58 -8.39 2.03 7.56
N LEU A 59 -8.62 3.20 6.96
CA LEU A 59 -8.47 3.35 5.51
C LEU A 59 -7.00 3.19 5.10
N VAL A 60 -6.08 3.80 5.86
CA VAL A 60 -4.65 3.66 5.64
C VAL A 60 -4.19 2.22 5.91
N ASP A 61 -4.60 1.65 7.04
CA ASP A 61 -4.26 0.27 7.38
C ASP A 61 -4.91 -0.74 6.42
N MET A 62 -6.11 -0.49 5.89
CA MET A 62 -6.75 -1.37 4.91
C MET A 62 -5.99 -1.34 3.58
N LEU A 63 -5.51 -0.17 3.14
CA LEU A 63 -4.64 -0.09 1.97
C LEU A 63 -3.30 -0.83 2.19
N ASN A 64 -2.68 -0.62 3.35
CA ASN A 64 -1.44 -1.32 3.73
C ASN A 64 -1.65 -2.84 3.86
N ASN A 65 -2.81 -3.26 4.38
CA ASN A 65 -3.15 -4.68 4.50
C ASN A 65 -3.38 -5.31 3.12
N VAL A 66 -4.03 -4.60 2.19
CA VAL A 66 -4.22 -5.09 0.81
C VAL A 66 -2.88 -5.25 0.08
N SER A 67 -1.95 -4.29 0.22
CA SER A 67 -0.62 -4.44 -0.38
C SER A 67 0.16 -5.61 0.25
N THR A 68 0.09 -5.74 1.57
CA THR A 68 0.74 -6.83 2.32
C THR A 68 0.20 -8.20 1.89
N ILE A 69 -1.12 -8.33 1.73
CA ILE A 69 -1.74 -9.57 1.24
C ILE A 69 -1.24 -9.92 -0.16
N ARG A 70 -1.18 -8.93 -1.06
CA ARG A 70 -0.69 -9.15 -2.44
C ARG A 70 0.78 -9.59 -2.46
N GLU A 71 1.61 -8.99 -1.62
CA GLU A 71 3.03 -9.35 -1.50
C GLU A 71 3.18 -10.80 -0.99
N MET A 72 2.44 -11.16 0.06
CA MET A 72 2.42 -12.53 0.60
C MET A 72 1.90 -13.55 -0.42
N GLU A 73 0.89 -13.20 -1.22
CA GLU A 73 0.39 -14.07 -2.29
C GLU A 73 1.42 -14.27 -3.41
N ALA A 74 2.09 -13.20 -3.82
CA ALA A 74 3.14 -13.26 -4.83
C ALA A 74 4.32 -14.12 -4.35
N GLU A 75 4.74 -13.95 -3.10
CA GLU A 75 5.80 -14.75 -2.49
C GLU A 75 5.40 -16.24 -2.39
N LYS A 76 4.17 -16.52 -1.95
CA LYS A 76 3.61 -17.89 -1.91
C LYS A 76 3.63 -18.53 -3.30
N ASP A 77 3.19 -17.81 -4.33
CA ASP A 77 3.12 -18.37 -5.69
C ASP A 77 4.52 -18.56 -6.30
N TYR A 78 5.46 -17.66 -6.00
CA TYR A 78 6.88 -17.82 -6.35
C TYR A 78 7.47 -19.11 -5.75
N TYR A 79 7.31 -19.34 -4.44
CA TYR A 79 7.86 -20.55 -3.81
C TYR A 79 7.15 -21.82 -4.27
N LYS A 80 5.84 -21.77 -4.55
CA LYS A 80 5.14 -22.92 -5.14
C LYS A 80 5.71 -23.28 -6.52
N ALA A 81 5.99 -22.30 -7.35
CA ALA A 81 6.62 -22.53 -8.65
C ALA A 81 8.03 -23.12 -8.49
N ARG A 82 8.84 -22.55 -7.58
CA ARG A 82 10.18 -23.04 -7.24
C ARG A 82 10.16 -24.50 -6.77
N ILE A 83 9.27 -24.85 -5.85
CA ILE A 83 9.12 -26.22 -5.33
C ILE A 83 8.74 -27.18 -6.46
N LYS A 84 7.84 -26.77 -7.36
CA LYS A 84 7.45 -27.60 -8.50
C LYS A 84 8.64 -27.86 -9.42
N GLU A 85 9.39 -26.82 -9.76
CA GLU A 85 10.59 -26.92 -10.59
C GLU A 85 11.66 -27.81 -9.93
N ASP A 86 11.95 -27.58 -8.65
CA ASP A 86 12.94 -28.33 -7.89
C ASP A 86 12.53 -29.81 -7.76
N SER A 87 11.24 -30.08 -7.54
CA SER A 87 10.70 -31.44 -7.50
C SER A 87 10.86 -32.16 -8.84
N THR A 88 10.54 -31.49 -9.96
CA THR A 88 10.79 -32.03 -11.30
C THR A 88 12.26 -32.31 -11.53
N ARG A 89 13.15 -31.39 -11.15
CA ARG A 89 14.60 -31.57 -11.26
C ARG A 89 15.08 -32.76 -10.43
N ILE A 90 14.59 -32.92 -9.21
CA ILE A 90 14.92 -34.06 -8.35
C ILE A 90 14.43 -35.37 -8.99
N MET A 91 13.22 -35.41 -9.55
CA MET A 91 12.70 -36.60 -10.24
C MET A 91 13.56 -36.97 -11.45
N GLU A 92 13.98 -35.99 -12.26
CA GLU A 92 14.87 -36.21 -13.41
C GLU A 92 16.23 -36.74 -12.98
N LEU A 93 16.79 -36.19 -11.90
CA LEU A 93 18.04 -36.67 -11.31
C LEU A 93 17.89 -38.08 -10.72
N THR A 94 16.80 -38.40 -10.04
CA THR A 94 16.62 -39.72 -9.38
C THR A 94 16.21 -40.83 -10.34
N THR A 95 15.57 -40.50 -11.46
CA THR A 95 15.16 -41.49 -12.46
C THR A 95 16.35 -42.00 -13.29
N ASN A 96 17.40 -41.20 -13.45
CA ASN A 96 18.61 -41.58 -14.17
C ASN A 96 19.84 -41.56 -13.23
N ASN A 97 20.30 -42.75 -12.84
CA ASN A 97 21.43 -42.95 -11.92
C ASN A 97 22.74 -42.28 -12.39
N GLU A 98 22.97 -42.21 -13.71
CA GLU A 98 24.15 -41.56 -14.28
C GLU A 98 24.11 -40.02 -14.09
N ASN A 99 22.93 -39.42 -14.28
CA ASN A 99 22.73 -37.99 -14.02
C ASN A 99 22.82 -37.67 -12.52
N LEU A 100 22.33 -38.56 -11.65
CA LEU A 100 22.45 -38.42 -10.21
C LEU A 100 23.92 -38.40 -9.76
N GLU A 101 24.70 -39.36 -10.23
CA GLU A 101 26.13 -39.47 -9.88
C GLU A 101 26.91 -38.25 -10.38
N LYS A 102 26.63 -37.80 -11.62
CA LYS A 102 27.23 -36.58 -12.17
C LYS A 102 26.90 -35.34 -11.34
N TYR A 103 25.62 -35.15 -10.99
CA TYR A 103 25.18 -34.01 -10.17
C TYR A 103 25.81 -34.03 -8.77
N ALA A 104 25.87 -35.20 -8.13
CA ALA A 104 26.51 -35.36 -6.81
C ALA A 104 28.01 -35.05 -6.85
N ARG A 105 28.71 -35.44 -7.92
CA ARG A 105 30.12 -35.14 -8.14
C ARG A 105 30.38 -33.66 -8.44
N GLU A 106 29.54 -33.00 -9.23
CA GLU A 106 29.74 -31.60 -9.64
C GLU A 106 29.28 -30.60 -8.56
N GLN A 107 28.09 -30.79 -7.98
CA GLN A 107 27.53 -29.83 -7.03
C GLN A 107 28.00 -30.05 -5.59
N TYR A 108 28.22 -31.32 -5.21
CA TYR A 108 28.54 -31.69 -3.83
C TYR A 108 29.91 -32.35 -3.68
N LEU A 109 30.67 -32.50 -4.76
CA LEU A 109 32.00 -33.14 -4.76
C LEU A 109 31.99 -34.54 -4.10
N MET A 110 30.87 -35.26 -4.20
CA MET A 110 30.73 -36.58 -3.61
C MET A 110 31.64 -37.59 -4.34
N LYS A 111 32.23 -38.51 -3.56
CA LYS A 111 33.11 -39.58 -4.03
C LYS A 111 32.74 -40.90 -3.37
N LYS A 112 33.03 -42.03 -4.02
CA LYS A 112 32.85 -43.34 -3.36
C LYS A 112 33.91 -43.52 -2.25
N PRO A 113 33.62 -44.26 -1.17
CA PRO A 113 34.55 -44.45 -0.05
C PRO A 113 35.92 -45.01 -0.46
N ASP A 114 35.92 -45.79 -1.52
CA ASP A 114 37.03 -46.53 -2.13
C ASP A 114 37.67 -45.81 -3.34
N GLU A 115 37.23 -44.59 -3.66
CA GLU A 115 37.71 -43.83 -4.82
C GLU A 115 38.87 -42.89 -4.46
N LYS A 116 40.00 -43.06 -5.17
CA LYS A 116 41.20 -42.21 -5.03
C LYS A 116 41.15 -41.06 -6.03
N ILE A 117 41.15 -39.82 -5.53
CA ILE A 117 41.16 -38.60 -6.35
C ILE A 117 42.61 -38.20 -6.63
N PHE A 118 42.93 -37.99 -7.92
CA PHE A 118 44.24 -37.50 -8.36
C PHE A 118 44.08 -36.08 -8.88
N ILE A 119 44.75 -35.11 -8.25
CA ILE A 119 44.81 -33.73 -8.72
C ILE A 119 46.09 -33.58 -9.54
N VAL A 120 45.95 -33.43 -10.86
CA VAL A 120 47.10 -33.18 -11.74
C VAL A 120 47.37 -31.68 -11.77
N LYS A 121 48.50 -31.26 -11.21
CA LYS A 121 48.99 -29.87 -11.32
C LYS A 121 49.61 -29.73 -12.71
N GLN A 122 49.10 -28.80 -13.52
CA GLN A 122 49.78 -28.36 -14.75
C GLN A 122 51.02 -27.54 -14.40
#